data_AF-W0DJG2-F1
#
_entry.id   AF-W0DJG2-F1
#
_cell.length_a   1.000
_cell.length_b   1.000
_cell.length_c   1.000
_cell.angle_alpha   90.00
_cell.angle_beta   90.00
_cell.angle_gamma   90.00
#
_symmetry.space_group_name_H-M   'P 1'
#
loop_
_entity.id
_entity.type
_entity.pdbx_description
1 polymer ?
#
loop_
_entity_poly.entity_id
_entity_poly.type
_entity_poly.pdbx_seq_one_letter_code
_entity_poly.pdbx_strand_id
1 'polypeptide(L)'
;MLSESEAAPPEALTLWPSPEDGGPPAAAGPEPRPPLPRSRRYKEGPSGEQPLLLPACVDDYVAANHPVRAIAAYVEMLDLERLGFRHAGGERTVGQPAYAPGDLLKLYLYGYQERVHSSRRLEAECRRNLEVMWLLNGLRPNYHTIADFRKNNAAALKAANREFVLLCRELGLVGGTRVGVDGSFFHGNASAASVKTKKQLAAELAALEQDIEGYLATLERGDADAAATEAATVSAQ
;
A
#
# COMPACT_ATOMS: atom_id res chain seq x y z
N MET A 1 -36.66 -71.16 44.15
CA MET A 1 -35.46 -70.35 44.42
C MET A 1 -35.70 -68.99 43.78
N LEU A 2 -36.20 -68.07 44.58
CA LEU A 2 -36.41 -66.66 44.21
C LEU A 2 -35.05 -65.98 44.37
N SER A 3 -34.49 -65.46 43.28
CA SER A 3 -33.28 -64.62 43.30
C SER A 3 -33.72 -63.21 42.95
N GLU A 4 -34.01 -62.43 43.99
CA GLU A 4 -34.17 -60.98 43.90
C GLU A 4 -32.82 -60.36 43.57
N SER A 5 -32.75 -59.68 42.42
CA SER A 5 -31.62 -58.87 42.00
C SER A 5 -31.84 -57.46 42.54
N GLU A 6 -31.18 -57.16 43.66
CA GLU A 6 -31.20 -55.86 44.31
C GLU A 6 -30.54 -54.79 43.42
N ALA A 7 -31.35 -53.90 42.87
CA ALA A 7 -30.89 -52.78 42.06
C ALA A 7 -30.35 -51.66 42.97
N ALA A 8 -29.07 -51.33 42.82
CA ALA A 8 -28.42 -50.21 43.51
C ALA A 8 -29.10 -48.86 43.14
N PRO A 9 -29.27 -47.93 44.10
CA PRO A 9 -29.89 -46.65 43.83
C PRO A 9 -28.97 -45.75 42.96
N PRO A 10 -29.54 -44.87 42.12
CA PRO A 10 -28.75 -44.01 41.25
C PRO A 10 -27.96 -42.97 42.08
N GLU A 11 -26.66 -42.87 41.80
CA GLU A 11 -25.77 -41.86 42.37
C GLU A 11 -26.32 -40.46 42.13
N ALA A 12 -26.59 -39.74 43.23
CA ALA A 12 -26.95 -38.34 43.19
C ALA A 12 -25.75 -37.53 42.69
N LEU A 13 -25.91 -36.88 41.53
CA LEU A 13 -25.03 -35.81 41.04
C LEU A 13 -25.03 -34.64 42.04
N THR A 14 -24.18 -34.71 43.06
CA THR A 14 -23.87 -33.59 43.96
C THR A 14 -22.98 -32.60 43.23
N LEU A 15 -23.61 -31.67 42.50
CA LEU A 15 -22.94 -30.66 41.66
C LEU A 15 -22.47 -29.41 42.45
N TRP A 16 -22.44 -29.47 43.78
CA TRP A 16 -21.98 -28.37 44.62
C TRP A 16 -21.32 -28.91 45.90
N PRO A 17 -20.09 -28.48 46.25
CA PRO A 17 -19.43 -28.96 47.47
C PRO A 17 -20.18 -28.49 48.72
N SER A 18 -20.24 -29.37 49.72
CA SER A 18 -20.90 -29.08 51.01
C SER A 18 -19.99 -28.18 51.87
N PRO A 19 -20.54 -27.40 52.82
CA PRO A 19 -19.81 -26.33 53.52
C PRO A 19 -18.70 -26.83 54.47
N GLU A 20 -18.51 -28.15 54.56
CA GLU A 20 -17.58 -28.84 55.46
C GLU A 20 -16.29 -29.26 54.73
N ASP A 21 -16.26 -29.16 53.41
CA ASP A 21 -15.05 -29.22 52.60
C ASP A 21 -14.31 -27.88 52.79
N GLY A 22 -13.11 -27.93 53.36
CA GLY A 22 -12.29 -26.75 53.68
C GLY A 22 -12.40 -25.67 52.61
N GLY A 23 -12.88 -24.49 53.04
CA GLY A 23 -13.25 -23.39 52.15
C GLY A 23 -12.18 -23.07 51.11
N PRO A 24 -12.56 -22.47 49.97
CA PRO A 24 -11.64 -22.21 48.86
C PRO A 24 -10.38 -21.54 49.39
N PRO A 25 -9.17 -21.92 48.91
CA PRO A 25 -7.94 -21.29 49.34
C PRO A 25 -8.14 -19.79 49.22
N ALA A 26 -7.89 -19.07 50.33
CA ALA A 26 -8.13 -17.63 50.45
C ALA A 26 -7.72 -16.95 49.14
N ALA A 27 -8.72 -16.46 48.41
CA ALA A 27 -8.50 -15.82 47.12
C ALA A 27 -7.36 -14.83 47.31
N ALA A 28 -6.28 -15.02 46.55
CA ALA A 28 -5.17 -14.09 46.52
C ALA A 28 -5.78 -12.69 46.48
N GLY A 29 -5.48 -11.88 47.51
CA GLY A 29 -6.09 -10.56 47.67
C GLY A 29 -6.02 -9.79 46.35
N PRO A 30 -7.00 -8.90 46.07
CA PRO A 30 -7.05 -8.19 44.79
C PRO A 30 -5.65 -7.62 44.51
N GLU A 31 -5.09 -7.95 43.34
CA GLU A 31 -3.76 -7.49 42.95
C GLU A 31 -3.61 -6.00 43.29
N PRO A 32 -2.43 -5.58 43.77
CA PRO A 32 -2.22 -4.20 44.17
C PRO A 32 -2.65 -3.29 43.03
N ARG A 33 -3.66 -2.45 43.32
CA ARG A 33 -4.21 -1.50 42.36
C ARG A 33 -3.02 -0.75 41.74
N PRO A 34 -2.87 -0.75 40.40
CA PRO A 34 -1.72 -0.13 39.76
C PRO A 34 -1.60 1.32 40.26
N PRO A 35 -0.37 1.82 40.46
CA PRO A 35 -0.15 3.12 41.04
C PRO A 35 -0.94 4.19 40.26
N LEU A 36 -1.62 5.08 41.00
CA LEU A 36 -2.35 6.19 40.40
C LEU A 36 -1.39 6.99 39.50
N PRO A 37 -1.81 7.37 38.28
CA PRO A 37 -0.90 8.02 37.34
C PRO A 37 -0.30 9.27 37.97
N ARG A 38 1.04 9.35 37.96
CA ARG A 38 1.78 10.57 38.28
C ARG A 38 1.21 11.71 37.45
N SER A 39 1.06 12.90 38.04
CA SER A 39 0.48 14.09 37.39
C SER A 39 0.90 14.19 35.90
N ARG A 40 -0.08 14.01 35.00
CA ARG A 40 0.19 13.84 33.57
C ARG A 40 0.74 15.14 32.98
N ARG A 41 2.06 15.21 32.80
CA ARG A 41 2.71 16.30 32.04
C ARG A 41 2.50 16.18 30.54
N TYR A 42 2.29 14.95 30.03
CA TYR A 42 2.13 14.65 28.62
C TYR A 42 0.96 13.70 28.38
N LYS A 43 0.44 13.68 27.15
CA LYS A 43 -0.55 12.69 26.71
C LYS A 43 0.11 11.32 26.62
N GLU A 44 -0.52 10.30 27.19
CA GLU A 44 -0.07 8.91 27.10
C GLU A 44 -0.86 8.21 25.99
N GLY A 45 -0.16 7.47 25.12
CA GLY A 45 -0.77 6.62 24.10
C GLY A 45 -1.08 5.22 24.64
N PRO A 46 -1.85 4.41 23.90
CA PRO A 46 -2.07 3.01 24.26
C PRO A 46 -0.75 2.22 24.24
N SER A 47 -0.62 1.25 25.15
CA SER A 47 0.55 0.36 25.20
C SER A 47 0.53 -0.62 24.02
N GLY A 48 1.67 -0.87 23.39
CA GLY A 48 1.80 -1.84 22.31
C GLY A 48 1.56 -3.29 22.73
N GLU A 49 1.60 -3.57 24.04
CA GLU A 49 1.33 -4.89 24.62
C GLU A 49 -0.15 -5.08 24.98
N GLN A 50 -0.97 -4.04 24.87
CA GLN A 50 -2.38 -4.11 25.21
C GLN A 50 -3.16 -4.82 24.07
N PRO A 51 -3.75 -6.00 24.32
CA PRO A 51 -4.52 -6.69 23.31
C PRO A 51 -5.84 -5.93 23.04
N LEU A 52 -6.22 -5.84 21.77
CA LEU A 52 -7.56 -5.42 21.37
C LEU A 52 -8.53 -6.60 21.53
N LEU A 53 -9.81 -6.32 21.80
CA LEU A 53 -10.86 -7.35 21.85
C LEU A 53 -10.99 -8.09 20.50
N LEU A 54 -10.87 -7.35 19.40
CA LEU A 54 -10.76 -7.85 18.04
C LEU A 54 -9.65 -7.08 17.31
N PRO A 55 -8.83 -7.72 16.47
CA PRO A 55 -7.86 -7.02 15.64
C PRO A 55 -8.58 -6.03 14.71
N ALA A 56 -8.07 -4.80 14.62
CA ALA A 56 -8.53 -3.86 13.60
C ALA A 56 -8.20 -4.41 12.21
N CYS A 57 -9.08 -4.14 11.24
CA CYS A 57 -8.81 -4.51 9.85
C CYS A 57 -7.88 -3.46 9.22
N VAL A 58 -7.21 -3.83 8.12
CA VAL A 58 -6.26 -2.93 7.45
C VAL A 58 -6.93 -1.64 6.97
N ASP A 59 -8.22 -1.70 6.62
CA ASP A 59 -9.01 -0.54 6.18
C ASP A 59 -9.17 0.53 7.28
N ASP A 60 -9.20 0.12 8.55
CA ASP A 60 -9.35 1.03 9.70
C ASP A 60 -8.16 1.99 9.86
N TYR A 61 -7.00 1.61 9.30
CA TYR A 61 -5.77 2.39 9.39
C TYR A 61 -5.59 3.39 8.24
N VAL A 62 -6.41 3.28 7.19
CA VAL A 62 -6.32 4.16 6.02
C VAL A 62 -7.52 5.11 6.02
N ALA A 63 -7.27 6.40 6.22
CA ALA A 63 -8.34 7.40 6.24
C ALA A 63 -9.17 7.38 4.94
N ALA A 64 -10.46 7.71 5.02
CA ALA A 64 -11.37 7.70 3.86
C ALA A 64 -10.96 8.70 2.76
N ASN A 65 -10.29 9.79 3.13
CA ASN A 65 -9.78 10.82 2.23
C ASN A 65 -8.28 10.63 1.91
N HIS A 66 -7.69 9.47 2.23
CA HIS A 66 -6.29 9.21 1.97
C HIS A 66 -6.03 9.07 0.45
N PRO A 67 -4.97 9.71 -0.12
CA PRO A 67 -4.70 9.69 -1.56
C PRO A 67 -4.48 8.28 -2.14
N VAL A 68 -4.06 7.32 -1.33
CA VAL A 68 -3.93 5.91 -1.74
C VAL A 68 -5.25 5.32 -2.27
N ARG A 69 -6.39 5.79 -1.76
CA ARG A 69 -7.71 5.38 -2.24
C ARG A 69 -8.02 5.95 -3.63
N ALA A 70 -7.51 7.14 -3.93
CA ALA A 70 -7.57 7.73 -5.26
C ALA A 70 -6.72 6.93 -6.27
N ILE A 71 -5.53 6.46 -5.86
CA ILE A 71 -4.71 5.57 -6.69
C ILE A 71 -5.48 4.28 -7.02
N ALA A 72 -6.07 3.65 -6.00
CA ALA A 72 -6.87 2.44 -6.19
C ALA A 72 -8.03 2.69 -7.18
N ALA A 73 -8.84 3.72 -6.93
CA ALA A 73 -9.98 4.06 -7.78
C ALA A 73 -9.57 4.41 -9.22
N TYR A 74 -8.46 5.12 -9.39
CA TYR A 74 -7.93 5.46 -10.71
C TYR A 74 -7.58 4.22 -11.52
N VAL A 75 -6.84 3.27 -10.92
CA VAL A 75 -6.42 2.05 -11.61
C VAL A 75 -7.60 1.16 -11.96
N GLU A 76 -8.63 1.06 -11.10
CA GLU A 76 -9.86 0.30 -11.40
C GLU A 76 -10.66 0.89 -12.58
N MET A 77 -10.48 2.18 -12.89
CA MET A 77 -11.14 2.84 -14.01
C MET A 77 -10.41 2.62 -15.35
N LEU A 78 -9.16 2.16 -15.31
CA LEU A 78 -8.34 1.98 -16.51
C LEU A 78 -8.63 0.66 -17.23
N ASP A 79 -8.75 0.75 -18.55
CA ASP A 79 -8.70 -0.41 -19.44
C ASP A 79 -7.23 -0.81 -19.69
N LEU A 80 -6.71 -1.69 -18.84
CA LEU A 80 -5.30 -2.11 -18.89
C LEU A 80 -4.94 -2.88 -20.16
N GLU A 81 -5.89 -3.61 -20.76
CA GLU A 81 -5.68 -4.31 -22.03
C GLU A 81 -5.49 -3.31 -23.17
N ARG A 82 -6.39 -2.32 -23.26
CA ARG A 82 -6.31 -1.27 -24.29
C ARG A 82 -5.06 -0.40 -24.14
N LEU A 83 -4.57 -0.23 -22.91
CA LEU A 83 -3.31 0.46 -22.63
C LEU A 83 -2.06 -0.39 -22.94
N GLY A 84 -2.23 -1.66 -23.29
CA GLY A 84 -1.15 -2.56 -23.71
C GLY A 84 -0.36 -3.16 -22.55
N PHE A 85 -0.95 -3.28 -21.35
CA PHE A 85 -0.32 -4.04 -20.28
C PHE A 85 -0.28 -5.53 -20.63
N ARG A 86 0.91 -6.13 -20.54
CA ARG A 86 1.06 -7.57 -20.76
C ARG A 86 0.30 -8.36 -19.71
N HIS A 87 -0.24 -9.50 -20.11
CA HIS A 87 -1.00 -10.42 -19.25
C HIS A 87 -2.27 -9.82 -18.59
N ALA A 88 -2.77 -8.69 -19.09
CA ALA A 88 -4.03 -8.11 -18.62
C ALA A 88 -5.26 -9.00 -18.91
N GLY A 89 -5.22 -9.77 -20.01
CA GLY A 89 -6.29 -10.70 -20.40
C GLY A 89 -6.40 -12.01 -19.63
N GLY A 90 -5.64 -12.19 -18.54
CA GLY A 90 -5.81 -13.34 -17.65
C GLY A 90 -5.39 -14.70 -18.22
N GLU A 91 -4.46 -14.71 -19.18
CA GLU A 91 -3.91 -15.95 -19.74
C GLU A 91 -3.35 -16.84 -18.62
N ARG A 92 -3.88 -18.06 -18.50
CA ARG A 92 -3.46 -19.01 -17.48
C ARG A 92 -2.21 -19.73 -17.93
N THR A 93 -1.09 -19.39 -17.30
CA THR A 93 0.16 -20.14 -17.43
C THR A 93 0.22 -21.26 -16.39
N VAL A 94 0.87 -22.38 -16.71
CA VAL A 94 1.14 -23.46 -15.75
C VAL A 94 2.14 -22.96 -14.71
N GLY A 95 1.84 -23.13 -13.41
CA GLY A 95 2.73 -22.75 -12.30
C GLY A 95 2.08 -21.76 -11.33
N GLN A 96 2.92 -20.98 -10.64
CA GLN A 96 2.46 -19.93 -9.72
C GLN A 96 1.70 -18.85 -10.52
N PRO A 97 0.49 -18.44 -10.07
CA PRO A 97 -0.23 -17.34 -10.70
C PRO A 97 0.60 -16.05 -10.69
N ALA A 98 0.59 -15.34 -11.81
CA ALA A 98 1.21 -14.03 -11.92
C ALA A 98 0.41 -12.99 -11.12
N TYR A 99 1.08 -11.93 -10.68
CA TYR A 99 0.42 -10.76 -10.11
C TYR A 99 -0.41 -10.04 -11.19
N ALA A 100 -1.57 -9.52 -10.80
CA ALA A 100 -2.37 -8.72 -11.71
C ALA A 100 -1.62 -7.42 -12.08
N PRO A 101 -1.65 -7.00 -13.36
CA PRO A 101 -0.96 -5.77 -13.78
C PRO A 101 -1.50 -4.52 -13.08
N GLY A 102 -2.78 -4.54 -12.68
CA GLY A 102 -3.39 -3.46 -11.89
C GLY A 102 -2.75 -3.30 -10.51
N ASP A 103 -2.45 -4.39 -9.80
CA ASP A 103 -1.83 -4.32 -8.47
C ASP A 103 -0.40 -3.79 -8.55
N LEU A 104 0.36 -4.23 -9.56
CA LEU A 104 1.71 -3.71 -9.81
C LEU A 104 1.69 -2.24 -10.25
N LEU A 105 0.69 -1.84 -11.05
CA LEU A 105 0.50 -0.44 -11.43
C LEU A 105 0.17 0.45 -10.21
N LYS A 106 -0.73 0.00 -9.33
CA LYS A 106 -1.05 0.68 -8.07
C LYS A 106 0.22 0.94 -7.25
N LEU A 107 1.06 -0.08 -7.09
CA LEU A 107 2.34 0.05 -6.39
C LEU A 107 3.27 1.08 -7.03
N TYR A 108 3.35 1.11 -8.36
CA TYR A 108 4.19 2.09 -9.05
C TYR A 108 3.68 3.52 -8.87
N LEU A 109 2.37 3.75 -9.01
CA LEU A 109 1.77 5.07 -8.79
C LEU A 109 1.98 5.56 -7.36
N TYR A 110 1.82 4.66 -6.37
CA TYR A 110 2.17 4.94 -4.98
C TYR A 110 3.65 5.35 -4.84
N GLY A 111 4.56 4.58 -5.44
CA GLY A 111 5.99 4.88 -5.44
C GLY A 111 6.32 6.25 -6.05
N TYR A 112 5.62 6.67 -7.10
CA TYR A 112 5.81 7.99 -7.68
C TYR A 112 5.34 9.12 -6.76
N GLN A 113 4.21 8.94 -6.08
CA GLN A 113 3.68 9.91 -5.13
C GLN A 113 4.60 10.10 -3.91
N GLU A 114 5.06 8.99 -3.34
CA GLU A 114 5.89 8.99 -2.11
C GLU A 114 7.41 9.07 -2.40
N ARG A 115 7.81 9.30 -3.67
CA ARG A 115 9.21 9.37 -4.12
C ARG A 115 10.03 8.12 -3.82
N VAL A 116 9.39 6.95 -3.84
CA VAL A 116 9.99 5.63 -3.68
C VAL A 116 10.07 4.94 -5.05
N HIS A 117 11.18 5.17 -5.76
CA HIS A 117 11.33 4.69 -7.16
C HIS A 117 12.12 3.38 -7.31
N SER A 118 12.83 2.98 -6.25
CA SER A 118 13.62 1.75 -6.24
C SER A 118 12.71 0.54 -6.04
N SER A 119 12.81 -0.45 -6.92
CA SER A 119 12.02 -1.69 -6.84
C SER A 119 12.24 -2.43 -5.51
N ARG A 120 13.44 -2.33 -4.92
CA ARG A 120 13.76 -2.88 -3.59
C ARG A 120 13.10 -2.10 -2.45
N ARG A 121 13.09 -0.77 -2.55
CA ARG A 121 12.40 0.05 -1.54
C ARG A 121 10.89 -0.19 -1.62
N LEU A 122 10.33 -0.36 -2.81
CA LEU A 122 8.93 -0.74 -3.00
C LEU A 122 8.61 -2.11 -2.40
N GLU A 123 9.49 -3.11 -2.59
CA GLU A 123 9.33 -4.41 -1.91
C GLU A 123 9.31 -4.25 -0.38
N ALA A 124 10.20 -3.42 0.18
CA ALA A 124 10.25 -3.16 1.61
C ALA A 124 8.96 -2.47 2.10
N GLU A 125 8.43 -1.51 1.35
CA GLU A 125 7.15 -0.84 1.66
C GLU A 125 6.00 -1.85 1.72
N CYS A 126 5.93 -2.83 0.80
CA CYS A 126 4.90 -3.87 0.81
C CYS A 126 4.86 -4.70 2.11
N ARG A 127 5.96 -4.71 2.88
CA ARG A 127 6.09 -5.48 4.13
C ARG A 127 5.86 -4.67 5.40
N ARG A 128 5.98 -3.35 5.36
CA ARG A 128 5.96 -2.50 6.56
C ARG A 128 4.89 -1.41 6.55
N ASN A 129 4.44 -1.00 5.37
CA ASN A 129 3.57 0.15 5.21
C ASN A 129 2.12 -0.30 5.07
N LEU A 130 1.27 0.13 6.02
CA LEU A 130 -0.14 -0.21 6.05
C LEU A 130 -0.90 0.29 4.82
N GLU A 131 -0.50 1.43 4.26
CA GLU A 131 -1.12 1.97 3.05
C GLU A 131 -0.88 1.08 1.83
N VAL A 132 0.33 0.55 1.70
CA VAL A 132 0.69 -0.37 0.61
C VAL A 132 0.07 -1.75 0.83
N MET A 133 0.05 -2.23 2.07
CA MET A 133 -0.66 -3.47 2.41
C MET A 133 -2.15 -3.37 2.08
N TRP A 134 -2.77 -2.23 2.38
CA TRP A 134 -4.16 -1.94 2.00
C TRP A 134 -4.31 -1.93 0.48
N LEU A 135 -3.47 -1.17 -0.22
CA LEU A 135 -3.54 -0.97 -1.66
C LEU A 135 -3.39 -2.27 -2.46
N LEU A 136 -2.56 -3.19 -1.97
CA LEU A 136 -2.26 -4.46 -2.62
C LEU A 136 -3.00 -5.66 -2.01
N ASN A 137 -3.96 -5.44 -1.12
CA ASN A 137 -4.66 -6.52 -0.41
C ASN A 137 -3.70 -7.54 0.26
N GLY A 138 -2.59 -7.06 0.79
CA GLY A 138 -1.56 -7.88 1.44
C GLY A 138 -0.60 -8.62 0.50
N LEU A 139 -0.70 -8.45 -0.83
CA LEU A 139 0.25 -9.00 -1.80
C LEU A 139 1.65 -8.39 -1.60
N ARG A 140 2.68 -9.22 -1.81
CA ARG A 140 4.09 -8.86 -1.58
C ARG A 140 4.95 -9.25 -2.78
N PRO A 141 4.86 -8.53 -3.89
CA PRO A 141 5.72 -8.77 -5.04
C PRO A 141 7.19 -8.55 -4.65
N ASN A 142 8.07 -9.43 -5.12
CA ASN A 142 9.51 -9.27 -4.93
C ASN A 142 10.07 -8.17 -5.86
N TYR A 143 11.25 -7.63 -5.55
CA TYR A 143 11.83 -6.56 -6.36
C TYR A 143 12.05 -6.95 -7.83
N HIS A 144 12.34 -8.22 -8.12
CA HIS A 144 12.47 -8.72 -9.49
C HIS A 144 11.16 -8.58 -10.28
N THR A 145 10.04 -9.02 -9.70
CA THR A 145 8.69 -8.90 -10.29
C THR A 145 8.36 -7.44 -10.56
N ILE A 146 8.68 -6.56 -9.61
CA ILE A 146 8.45 -5.12 -9.72
C ILE A 146 9.28 -4.56 -10.90
N ALA A 147 10.60 -4.78 -10.88
CA ALA A 147 11.51 -4.31 -11.93
C ALA A 147 11.14 -4.85 -13.32
N ASP A 148 10.87 -6.15 -13.41
CA ASP A 148 10.45 -6.81 -14.64
C ASP A 148 9.12 -6.26 -15.14
N PHE A 149 8.17 -5.92 -14.27
CA PHE A 149 6.93 -5.28 -14.70
C PHE A 149 7.16 -3.91 -15.32
N ARG A 150 8.09 -3.11 -14.80
CA ARG A 150 8.40 -1.79 -15.38
C ARG A 150 9.11 -1.91 -16.73
N LYS A 151 10.14 -2.76 -16.83
CA LYS A 151 10.82 -3.06 -18.10
C LYS A 151 9.85 -3.66 -19.12
N ASN A 152 9.12 -4.66 -18.63
CA ASN A 152 7.80 -5.13 -19.00
C ASN A 152 6.92 -4.23 -19.89
N ASN A 153 6.53 -3.13 -19.28
CA ASN A 153 5.34 -2.37 -19.66
C ASN A 153 5.66 -0.88 -19.77
N ALA A 154 6.90 -0.51 -20.09
CA ALA A 154 7.33 0.89 -20.13
C ALA A 154 6.44 1.78 -21.01
N ALA A 155 6.04 1.29 -22.18
CA ALA A 155 5.11 1.99 -23.08
C ALA A 155 3.71 2.15 -22.46
N ALA A 156 3.17 1.07 -21.86
CA ALA A 156 1.87 1.10 -21.20
C ALA A 156 1.87 2.00 -19.95
N LEU A 157 2.97 2.05 -19.20
CA LEU A 157 3.18 2.98 -18.10
C LEU A 157 3.18 4.44 -18.59
N LYS A 158 3.87 4.74 -19.69
CA LYS A 158 3.83 6.09 -20.30
C LYS A 158 2.40 6.46 -20.72
N ALA A 159 1.65 5.53 -21.30
CA ALA A 159 0.26 5.73 -21.67
C ALA A 159 -0.64 5.96 -20.44
N ALA A 160 -0.53 5.13 -19.41
CA ALA A 160 -1.28 5.27 -18.16
C ALA A 160 -0.99 6.61 -17.45
N ASN A 161 0.27 7.07 -17.45
CA ASN A 161 0.61 8.39 -16.91
C ASN A 161 0.03 9.53 -17.75
N ARG A 162 -0.02 9.39 -19.07
CA ARG A 162 -0.67 10.36 -19.96
C ARG A 162 -2.17 10.46 -19.68
N GLU A 163 -2.87 9.33 -19.57
CA GLU A 163 -4.30 9.32 -19.21
C GLU A 163 -4.54 9.95 -17.83
N PHE A 164 -3.64 9.73 -16.88
CA PHE A 164 -3.74 10.35 -15.55
C PHE A 164 -3.67 11.89 -15.62
N VAL A 165 -2.72 12.42 -16.39
CA VAL A 165 -2.59 13.88 -16.55
C VAL A 165 -3.80 14.47 -17.28
N LEU A 166 -4.35 13.75 -18.27
CA LEU A 166 -5.57 14.17 -18.96
C LEU A 166 -6.79 14.16 -18.02
N LEU A 167 -6.96 13.11 -17.21
CA LEU A 167 -7.99 13.03 -16.19
C LEU A 167 -7.88 14.20 -15.20
N CYS A 168 -6.68 14.46 -14.68
CA CYS A 168 -6.45 15.58 -13.77
C CYS A 168 -6.78 16.93 -14.43
N ARG A 169 -6.53 17.08 -15.73
CA ARG A 169 -6.92 18.28 -16.48
C ARG A 169 -8.44 18.41 -16.62
N GLU A 170 -9.13 17.31 -16.91
CA GLU A 170 -10.60 17.28 -17.02
C GLU A 170 -11.29 17.59 -15.68
N LEU A 171 -10.73 17.10 -14.58
CA LEU A 171 -11.17 17.40 -13.22
C LEU A 171 -10.77 18.80 -12.73
N GLY A 172 -10.04 19.58 -13.55
CA GLY A 172 -9.56 20.91 -13.16
C GLY A 172 -8.49 20.92 -12.07
N LEU A 173 -7.89 19.76 -11.77
CA LEU A 173 -6.79 19.61 -10.80
C LEU A 173 -5.45 20.06 -11.41
N VAL A 174 -5.30 19.89 -12.72
CA VAL A 174 -4.13 20.33 -13.49
C VAL A 174 -4.57 21.40 -14.49
N GLY A 175 -4.23 22.64 -14.18
CA GLY A 175 -4.53 23.82 -14.98
C GLY A 175 -3.91 25.03 -14.29
N GLY A 176 -3.52 26.04 -15.08
CA GLY A 176 -2.91 27.24 -14.55
C GLY A 176 -3.87 27.95 -13.61
N THR A 177 -3.67 27.79 -12.31
CA THR A 177 -4.23 28.69 -11.30
C THR A 177 -3.83 30.09 -11.71
N ARG A 178 -4.82 30.92 -12.07
CA ARG A 178 -4.60 32.35 -12.15
C ARG A 178 -4.33 32.82 -10.72
N VAL A 179 -3.07 32.90 -10.35
CA VAL A 179 -2.65 33.44 -9.06
C VAL A 179 -2.86 34.95 -9.12
N GLY A 180 -3.83 35.45 -8.36
CA GLY A 180 -4.01 36.88 -8.15
C GLY A 180 -2.94 37.38 -7.18
N VAL A 181 -1.97 38.14 -7.67
CA VAL A 181 -1.04 38.89 -6.82
C VAL A 181 -1.58 40.33 -6.77
N ASP A 182 -2.21 40.71 -5.66
CA ASP A 182 -2.67 42.09 -5.48
C ASP A 182 -1.47 43.00 -5.20
N GLY A 183 -1.38 44.14 -5.91
CA GLY A 183 -0.34 45.15 -5.74
C GLY A 183 0.94 45.02 -6.59
N SER A 184 1.05 44.09 -7.54
CA SER A 184 2.22 43.99 -8.44
C SER A 184 1.92 44.40 -9.88
N PHE A 185 2.55 45.48 -10.36
CA PHE A 185 2.51 45.85 -11.79
C PHE A 185 3.48 44.95 -12.58
N PHE A 186 2.96 43.93 -13.24
CA PHE A 186 3.74 43.09 -14.16
C PHE A 186 3.71 43.69 -15.57
N HIS A 187 4.86 43.71 -16.24
CA HIS A 187 4.87 43.88 -17.69
C HIS A 187 4.22 42.64 -18.32
N GLY A 188 3.33 42.84 -19.29
CA GLY A 188 2.69 41.74 -20.00
C GLY A 188 3.74 40.85 -20.68
N ASN A 189 3.88 39.60 -20.22
CA ASN A 189 4.75 38.61 -20.84
C ASN A 189 4.04 37.95 -22.04
N ALA A 190 3.63 38.76 -23.00
CA ALA A 190 3.11 38.32 -24.28
C ALA A 190 3.95 39.00 -25.36
N SER A 191 4.74 38.23 -26.10
CA SER A 191 5.57 38.72 -27.19
C SER A 191 5.25 37.92 -28.46
N ALA A 192 5.60 38.43 -29.64
CA ALA A 192 5.48 37.64 -30.87
C ALA A 192 6.26 36.31 -30.78
N ALA A 193 7.31 36.26 -29.95
CA ALA A 193 8.07 35.05 -29.66
C ALA A 193 7.35 34.05 -28.73
N SER A 194 6.30 34.46 -28.01
CA SER A 194 5.46 33.52 -27.24
C SER A 194 4.42 32.80 -28.10
N VAL A 195 4.24 33.23 -29.37
CA VAL A 195 3.39 32.54 -30.35
C VAL A 195 4.17 31.35 -30.92
N LYS A 196 3.84 30.14 -30.43
CA LYS A 196 4.46 28.91 -30.91
C LYS A 196 3.79 28.42 -32.19
N THR A 197 4.59 28.16 -33.20
CA THR A 197 4.15 27.52 -34.44
C THR A 197 3.95 26.01 -34.23
N LYS A 198 3.15 25.37 -35.10
CA LYS A 198 2.97 23.90 -35.08
C LYS A 198 4.31 23.15 -35.13
N LYS A 199 5.29 23.66 -35.89
CA LYS A 199 6.63 23.07 -35.98
C LYS A 199 7.40 23.16 -34.67
N GLN A 200 7.34 24.28 -33.97
CA GLN A 200 7.98 24.45 -32.66
C GLN A 200 7.33 23.55 -31.61
N LEU A 201 5.99 23.45 -31.59
CA LEU A 201 5.28 22.53 -30.70
C LEU A 201 5.66 21.07 -30.95
N ALA A 202 5.79 20.67 -32.22
CA ALA A 202 6.24 19.31 -32.56
C ALA A 202 7.68 19.04 -32.08
N ALA A 203 8.57 20.02 -32.21
CA ALA A 203 9.95 19.91 -31.72
C ALA A 203 10.01 19.81 -30.18
N GLU A 204 9.18 20.57 -29.47
CA GLU A 204 9.09 20.50 -28.01
C GLU A 204 8.51 19.17 -27.53
N LEU A 205 7.48 18.64 -28.20
CA LEU A 205 6.95 17.31 -27.91
C LEU A 205 8.03 16.24 -28.08
N ALA A 206 8.80 16.30 -29.16
CA ALA A 206 9.90 15.35 -29.39
C ALA A 206 11.00 15.45 -28.32
N ALA A 207 11.34 16.66 -27.86
CA ALA A 207 12.30 16.85 -26.77
C ALA A 207 11.78 16.26 -25.45
N LEU A 208 10.51 16.50 -25.11
CA LEU A 208 9.88 15.91 -23.93
C LEU A 208 9.83 14.37 -23.99
N GLU A 209 9.61 13.81 -25.18
CA GLU A 209 9.66 12.36 -25.37
C GLU A 209 11.05 11.79 -25.08
N GLN A 210 12.11 12.47 -25.52
CA GLN A 210 13.50 12.09 -25.21
C GLN A 210 13.81 12.20 -23.72
N ASP A 211 13.32 13.24 -23.04
CA ASP A 211 13.50 13.40 -21.60
C ASP A 211 12.82 12.27 -20.81
N ILE A 212 11.62 11.87 -21.21
CA ILE A 212 10.89 10.74 -20.62
C ILE A 212 11.68 9.45 -20.79
N GLU A 213 12.21 9.20 -21.99
CA GLU A 213 13.03 8.02 -22.27
C GLU A 213 14.32 7.99 -21.44
N GLY A 214 15.02 9.13 -21.35
CA GLY A 214 16.22 9.27 -20.52
C GLY A 214 15.94 9.02 -19.03
N TYR A 215 14.79 9.46 -18.53
CA TYR A 215 14.36 9.19 -17.17
C TYR A 215 14.09 7.69 -16.93
N LEU A 216 13.35 7.04 -17.82
CA LEU A 216 13.08 5.60 -17.72
C LEU A 216 14.37 4.76 -17.76
N ALA A 217 15.32 5.12 -18.64
CA ALA A 217 16.63 4.46 -18.69
C ALA A 217 17.45 4.65 -17.41
N THR A 218 17.30 5.79 -16.73
CA THR A 218 17.94 6.04 -15.43
C THR A 218 17.36 5.14 -14.34
N LEU A 219 16.04 4.94 -14.34
CA LEU A 219 15.39 4.01 -13.42
C LEU A 219 15.82 2.56 -13.67
N GLU A 220 15.93 2.13 -14.92
CA GLU A 220 16.39 0.77 -15.27
C GLU A 220 17.84 0.53 -14.84
N ARG A 221 18.74 1.49 -15.07
CA ARG A 221 20.12 1.41 -14.57
C ARG A 221 20.17 1.30 -13.05
N GLY A 222 19.38 2.09 -12.34
CA GLY A 222 19.31 2.03 -10.87
C GLY A 222 18.87 0.66 -10.35
N ASP A 223 17.97 -0.04 -11.04
CA ASP A 223 17.59 -1.41 -10.68
C ASP A 223 18.72 -2.42 -11.00
N ALA A 224 19.41 -2.27 -12.13
CA ALA A 224 20.51 -3.14 -12.53
C ALA A 224 21.72 -3.04 -11.59
N ASP A 225 22.12 -1.83 -11.21
CA ASP A 225 23.23 -1.57 -10.28
C ASP A 225 22.95 -2.15 -8.90
N ALA A 226 21.70 -2.06 -8.46
CA ALA A 226 21.26 -2.66 -7.20
C ALA A 226 21.25 -4.20 -7.26
N ALA A 227 21.00 -4.80 -8.42
CA ALA A 227 21.11 -6.26 -8.61
C ALA A 227 22.57 -6.73 -8.63
N ALA A 228 23.46 -5.99 -9.31
CA ALA A 228 24.88 -6.32 -9.39
C ALA A 228 25.58 -6.27 -8.02
N THR A 229 25.23 -5.27 -7.20
CA THR A 229 25.79 -5.12 -5.85
C THR A 229 25.46 -6.32 -4.96
N GLU A 230 24.25 -6.89 -5.07
CA GLU A 230 23.86 -8.07 -4.30
C GLU A 230 24.57 -9.35 -4.75
N ALA A 231 24.69 -9.56 -6.07
CA ALA A 231 25.42 -10.70 -6.61
C ALA A 231 26.88 -10.73 -6.11
N ALA A 232 27.50 -9.55 -5.98
CA ALA A 232 28.84 -9.40 -5.41
C ALA A 232 28.89 -9.72 -3.90
N THR A 233 27.87 -9.30 -3.12
CA THR A 233 27.81 -9.63 -1.68
C THR A 233 27.53 -11.11 -1.40
N VAL A 234 26.67 -11.75 -2.19
CA VAL A 234 26.33 -13.18 -2.04
C VAL A 234 27.49 -14.08 -2.45
N SER A 235 28.30 -13.66 -3.43
CA SER A 235 29.51 -14.39 -3.85
C SER A 235 30.69 -14.26 -2.88
N ALA A 236 30.60 -13.36 -1.90
CA ALA A 236 31.63 -13.11 -0.89
C ALA A 236 31.33 -13.78 0.47
N GLN A 237 30.21 -14.51 0.57
CA GLN A 237 29.80 -15.30 1.75
C GLN A 237 29.89 -16.80 1.47
#